data_AF-A0A2M3ZJ80-F1
#
_entry.id   AF-A0A2M3ZJ80-F1
#
_cell.length_a   1.000
_cell.length_b   1.000
_cell.length_c   1.000
_cell.angle_alpha   90.00
_cell.angle_beta   90.00
_cell.angle_gamma   90.00
#
_symmetry.space_group_name_H-M   'P 1'
#
loop_
_entity.id
_entity.type
_entity.pdbx_description
1 polymer ?
#
loop_
_entity_poly.entity_id
_entity_poly.type
_entity_poly.pdbx_seq_one_letter_code
_entity_poly.pdbx_strand_id
1 'polypeptide(L)'
;MFLKQFSRLLKPSILGAFTEPLKRLPALAAAPASRWNPAFALNNPLRWNSSGAVVPLADKSTTEAVNKQLETGTEGRLFAVVQLCGKQFKITTGDIIVVEGYWPPENGDRLRLDKVLLAGGSDFSLIGRPLLAPGLVDVQATIVEKTLSHTRTHFRKKRRKQYMRINFYRSQQTMIRINSIEITRKLANSAGAPEASGDRFF
;
A
#
# COMPACT_ATOMS: atom_id res chain seq x y z
N MET A 1 -36.67 -44.32 16.81
CA MET A 1 -37.27 -44.84 18.06
C MET A 1 -36.19 -44.86 19.13
N PHE A 2 -36.28 -43.93 20.09
CA PHE A 2 -36.43 -44.24 21.53
C PHE A 2 -35.07 -44.57 22.19
N LEU A 3 -34.67 -44.08 23.37
CA LEU A 3 -35.33 -43.34 24.43
C LEU A 3 -34.27 -42.63 25.27
N LYS A 4 -34.59 -41.41 25.69
CA LYS A 4 -34.02 -40.73 26.85
C LYS A 4 -34.12 -41.63 28.09
N GLN A 5 -33.12 -41.59 28.96
CA GLN A 5 -33.25 -42.01 30.35
C GLN A 5 -32.84 -40.87 31.27
N PHE A 6 -33.84 -40.35 31.97
CA PHE A 6 -33.75 -39.45 33.10
C PHE A 6 -34.61 -40.09 34.20
N SER A 7 -34.03 -40.40 35.35
CA SER A 7 -34.79 -40.70 36.56
C SER A 7 -33.86 -40.47 37.76
N ARG A 8 -34.13 -39.46 38.58
CA ARG A 8 -35.05 -39.44 39.74
C ARG A 8 -34.23 -39.66 41.01
N LEU A 9 -34.49 -38.83 42.03
CA LEU A 9 -34.57 -39.14 43.47
C LEU A 9 -34.88 -37.81 44.17
N LEU A 10 -36.15 -37.52 44.46
CA LEU A 10 -36.93 -37.88 45.67
C LEU A 10 -36.59 -37.00 46.90
N LYS A 11 -37.63 -36.23 47.25
CA LYS A 11 -37.96 -35.32 48.37
C LYS A 11 -37.84 -35.98 49.79
N PRO A 12 -38.48 -35.44 50.85
CA PRO A 12 -38.18 -34.26 51.69
C PRO A 12 -38.22 -34.60 53.21
N SER A 13 -37.77 -33.72 54.10
CA SER A 13 -38.11 -33.78 55.53
C SER A 13 -37.54 -32.55 56.26
N ILE A 14 -38.06 -32.00 57.35
CA ILE A 14 -39.37 -31.90 58.05
C ILE A 14 -38.99 -31.20 59.39
N LEU A 15 -39.87 -30.34 59.93
CA LEU A 15 -39.85 -29.73 61.28
C LEU A 15 -38.74 -28.69 61.53
N GLY A 16 -38.95 -27.57 62.22
CA GLY A 16 -40.05 -27.10 63.04
C GLY A 16 -39.51 -26.15 64.13
N ALA A 17 -40.42 -25.39 64.73
CA ALA A 17 -40.30 -24.55 65.94
C ALA A 17 -39.69 -23.13 65.79
N PHE A 18 -40.48 -22.07 65.98
CA PHE A 18 -40.94 -21.47 67.27
C PHE A 18 -39.81 -20.80 68.06
N THR A 19 -39.83 -19.47 68.09
CA THR A 19 -39.58 -18.53 69.22
C THR A 19 -38.89 -17.23 68.74
N GLU A 20 -39.61 -16.12 68.81
CA GLU A 20 -39.07 -14.76 68.83
C GLU A 20 -38.69 -14.37 70.29
N PRO A 21 -38.24 -13.13 70.61
CA PRO A 21 -37.01 -12.45 70.20
C PRO A 21 -36.26 -11.88 71.42
N LEU A 22 -34.94 -11.66 71.33
CA LEU A 22 -34.23 -10.75 72.24
C LEU A 22 -33.34 -9.79 71.46
N LYS A 23 -33.77 -8.53 71.41
CA LYS A 23 -33.01 -7.37 70.92
C LYS A 23 -31.95 -6.94 71.94
N ARG A 24 -30.75 -6.60 71.45
CA ARG A 24 -29.83 -5.49 71.84
C ARG A 24 -28.39 -5.88 71.44
N LEU A 25 -27.52 -5.09 70.79
CA LEU A 25 -27.36 -3.64 70.53
C LEU A 25 -26.49 -3.43 69.25
N PRO A 26 -26.25 -2.19 68.77
CA PRO A 26 -25.99 -1.89 67.36
C PRO A 26 -24.51 -1.90 66.98
N ALA A 27 -24.21 -2.17 65.71
CA ALA A 27 -22.95 -1.74 65.10
C ALA A 27 -23.12 -1.53 63.59
N LEU A 28 -22.85 -0.28 63.19
CA LEU A 28 -22.65 0.29 61.87
C LEU A 28 -23.74 0.09 60.79
N ALA A 29 -24.35 1.22 60.44
CA ALA A 29 -25.12 1.41 59.23
C ALA A 29 -24.33 0.91 58.00
N ALA A 30 -24.96 0.03 57.23
CA ALA A 30 -24.53 -0.33 55.90
C ALA A 30 -24.46 0.92 55.02
N ALA A 31 -23.27 1.22 54.50
CA ALA A 31 -23.12 2.17 53.40
C ALA A 31 -24.02 1.75 52.23
N PRO A 32 -24.67 2.68 51.52
CA PRO A 32 -25.54 2.33 50.42
C PRO A 32 -24.71 1.56 49.40
N ALA A 33 -25.26 0.42 48.96
CA ALA A 33 -24.75 -0.35 47.84
C ALA A 33 -24.46 0.64 46.69
N SER A 34 -23.19 0.97 46.50
CA SER A 34 -22.74 1.58 45.27
C SER A 34 -23.10 0.55 44.22
N ARG A 35 -24.17 0.87 43.49
CA ARG A 35 -24.68 0.16 42.34
C ARG A 35 -23.48 -0.23 41.49
N TRP A 36 -23.04 -1.47 41.62
CA TRP A 36 -22.18 -2.09 40.63
C TRP A 36 -22.94 -1.95 39.33
N ASN A 37 -22.46 -1.04 38.48
CA ASN A 37 -23.07 -0.79 37.19
C ASN A 37 -22.31 -1.69 36.21
N PRO A 38 -22.82 -2.86 35.83
CA PRO A 38 -22.12 -3.79 34.94
C PRO A 38 -22.01 -3.26 33.50
N ALA A 39 -22.45 -2.03 33.25
CA ALA A 39 -22.40 -1.36 31.94
C ALA A 39 -21.03 -0.75 31.61
N PHE A 40 -20.01 -0.83 32.48
CA PHE A 40 -18.68 -0.30 32.18
C PHE A 40 -17.78 -1.23 31.34
N ALA A 41 -18.22 -2.46 31.06
CA ALA A 41 -17.41 -3.45 30.34
C ALA A 41 -17.90 -3.78 28.91
N LEU A 42 -18.93 -3.09 28.39
CA LEU A 42 -19.49 -3.39 27.05
C LEU A 42 -19.45 -2.23 26.04
N ASN A 43 -18.91 -1.07 26.39
CA ASN A 43 -18.84 0.09 25.48
C ASN A 43 -17.44 0.54 25.07
N ASN A 44 -16.43 -0.34 25.18
CA ASN A 44 -15.13 -0.02 24.59
C ASN A 44 -14.54 -1.22 23.84
N PRO A 45 -15.13 -1.60 22.69
CA PRO A 45 -14.46 -2.50 21.77
C PRO A 45 -13.37 -1.67 21.09
N LEU A 46 -12.10 -2.00 21.35
CA LEU A 46 -10.92 -1.46 20.66
C LEU A 46 -10.62 0.01 20.97
N ARG A 47 -10.05 0.29 22.14
CA ARG A 47 -9.29 1.54 22.34
C ARG A 47 -7.93 1.43 21.64
N TRP A 48 -7.94 1.37 20.31
CA TRP A 48 -6.88 1.94 19.48
C TRP A 48 -6.71 3.38 19.98
N ASN A 49 -5.48 3.76 20.28
CA ASN A 49 -5.14 5.03 20.92
C ASN A 49 -6.04 6.17 20.42
N SER A 50 -6.71 6.88 21.34
CA SER A 50 -7.41 8.13 21.05
C SER A 50 -6.40 9.26 20.82
N SER A 51 -5.38 9.01 19.99
CA SER A 51 -4.72 10.06 19.25
C SER A 51 -5.81 10.62 18.35
N GLY A 52 -6.46 11.69 18.82
CA GLY A 52 -7.47 12.40 18.05
C GLY A 52 -6.97 12.57 16.63
N ALA A 53 -7.83 12.31 15.66
CA ALA A 53 -7.50 12.50 14.26
C ALA A 53 -6.92 13.91 14.11
N VAL A 54 -5.59 14.02 14.00
CA VAL A 54 -4.93 15.27 13.68
C VAL A 54 -5.46 15.60 12.30
N VAL A 55 -6.27 16.65 12.26
CA VAL A 55 -6.80 17.17 11.00
C VAL A 55 -5.58 17.47 10.14
N PRO A 56 -5.45 16.88 8.94
CA PRO A 56 -4.30 17.15 8.10
C PRO A 56 -4.47 18.57 7.56
N LEU A 57 -4.02 19.55 8.33
CA LEU A 57 -3.65 20.82 7.75
C LEU A 57 -2.48 20.48 6.85
N ALA A 58 -2.60 20.74 5.55
CA ALA A 58 -1.48 20.57 4.64
C ALA A 58 -0.32 21.41 5.21
N ASP A 59 0.67 20.73 5.80
CA ASP A 59 1.79 21.39 6.46
C ASP A 59 2.66 22.03 5.37
N LYS A 60 2.33 23.28 5.06
CA LYS A 60 3.07 24.10 4.10
C LYS A 60 4.56 24.13 4.45
N SER A 61 4.88 24.09 5.75
CA SER A 61 6.24 23.98 6.28
C SER A 61 7.02 22.78 5.73
N THR A 62 6.42 21.59 5.65
CA THR A 62 7.07 20.39 5.10
C THR A 62 7.30 20.54 3.60
N THR A 63 6.32 21.04 2.86
CA THR A 63 6.48 21.27 1.41
C THR A 63 7.53 22.33 1.10
N GLU A 64 7.62 23.38 1.92
CA GLU A 64 8.64 24.42 1.83
C GLU A 64 10.03 23.87 2.16
N ALA A 65 10.16 23.00 3.16
CA ALA A 65 11.42 22.35 3.49
C ALA A 65 11.92 21.48 2.33
N VAL A 66 11.04 20.70 1.70
CA VAL A 66 11.39 19.90 0.52
C VAL A 66 11.78 20.82 -0.65
N ASN A 67 11.00 21.87 -0.93
CA ASN A 67 11.35 22.82 -2.00
C ASN A 67 12.73 23.45 -1.77
N LYS A 68 13.09 23.79 -0.53
CA LYS A 68 14.43 24.31 -0.18
C LYS A 68 15.53 23.27 -0.44
N GLN A 69 15.29 21.99 -0.11
CA GLN A 69 16.23 20.91 -0.38
C GLN A 69 16.46 20.73 -1.89
N LEU A 70 15.39 20.77 -2.70
CA LEU A 70 15.46 20.72 -4.16
C LEU A 70 16.26 21.90 -4.73
N GLU A 71 15.99 23.12 -4.27
CA GLU A 71 16.73 24.32 -4.69
C GLU A 71 18.22 24.27 -4.33
N THR A 72 18.55 23.64 -3.20
CA THR A 72 19.93 23.50 -2.73
C THR A 72 20.63 22.27 -3.36
N GLY A 73 19.90 21.38 -4.02
CA GLY A 73 20.44 20.12 -4.58
C GLY A 73 20.90 19.11 -3.51
N THR A 74 20.42 19.24 -2.27
CA THR A 74 20.80 18.35 -1.14
C THR A 74 19.88 17.13 -1.06
N GLU A 75 19.64 16.50 -2.20
CA GLU A 75 18.65 15.42 -2.37
C GLU A 75 19.26 14.04 -2.65
N GLY A 76 20.58 14.02 -2.86
CA GLY A 76 21.34 12.80 -3.12
C GLY A 76 20.96 12.15 -4.45
N ARG A 77 21.05 10.82 -4.51
CA ARG A 77 20.68 10.05 -5.70
C ARG A 77 19.17 9.84 -5.74
N LEU A 78 18.51 10.43 -6.74
CA LEU A 78 17.07 10.26 -6.95
C LEU A 78 16.72 8.88 -7.51
N PHE A 79 15.54 8.40 -7.15
CA PHE A 79 14.91 7.22 -7.73
C PHE A 79 13.46 7.51 -8.10
N ALA A 80 12.92 6.77 -9.05
CA ALA A 80 11.53 6.88 -9.47
C ALA A 80 10.89 5.51 -9.67
N VAL A 81 9.57 5.47 -9.58
CA VAL A 81 8.75 4.33 -9.99
C VAL A 81 7.93 4.74 -11.20
N VAL A 82 8.24 4.14 -12.34
CA VAL A 82 7.59 4.43 -13.63
C VAL A 82 6.72 3.27 -14.08
N GLN A 83 5.62 3.56 -14.77
CA GLN A 83 4.76 2.54 -15.35
C GLN A 83 4.91 2.51 -16.87
N LEU A 84 5.50 1.43 -17.38
CA LEU A 84 5.69 1.19 -18.81
C LEU A 84 5.06 -0.14 -19.23
N CYS A 85 4.35 -0.14 -20.35
CA CYS A 85 3.67 -1.33 -20.89
C CYS A 85 2.82 -2.08 -19.85
N GLY A 86 2.21 -1.36 -18.90
CA GLY A 86 1.38 -1.94 -17.83
C GLY A 86 2.15 -2.54 -16.64
N LYS A 87 3.49 -2.51 -16.65
CA LYS A 87 4.33 -2.95 -15.52
C LYS A 87 4.99 -1.75 -14.85
N GLN A 88 5.29 -1.89 -13.56
CA GLN A 88 5.98 -0.86 -12.78
C GLN A 88 7.47 -1.21 -12.65
N PHE A 89 8.33 -0.21 -12.83
CA PHE A 89 9.78 -0.35 -12.72
C PHE A 89 10.30 0.66 -11.71
N LYS A 90 11.04 0.18 -10.71
CA LYS A 90 11.87 1.03 -9.87
C LYS A 90 13.17 1.32 -10.62
N ILE A 91 13.47 2.59 -10.80
CA ILE A 91 14.61 3.04 -11.59
C ILE A 91 15.43 4.07 -10.84
N THR A 92 16.72 4.09 -11.13
CA THR A 92 17.67 5.13 -10.78
C THR A 92 18.43 5.57 -12.02
N THR A 93 19.11 6.71 -11.93
CA THR A 93 19.97 7.22 -13.00
C THR A 93 21.03 6.19 -13.37
N GLY A 94 21.15 5.89 -14.67
CA GLY A 94 22.11 4.92 -15.21
C GLY A 94 21.66 3.46 -15.22
N ASP A 95 20.44 3.15 -14.78
CA ASP A 95 19.91 1.79 -14.83
C ASP A 95 19.50 1.39 -16.25
N ILE A 96 19.54 0.09 -16.53
CA ILE A 96 19.02 -0.50 -17.77
C ILE A 96 17.79 -1.34 -17.41
N ILE A 97 16.67 -1.01 -18.02
CA ILE A 97 15.42 -1.76 -17.89
C ILE A 97 15.11 -2.50 -19.19
N VAL A 98 14.56 -3.71 -19.05
CA VAL A 98 14.12 -4.52 -20.18
C VAL A 98 12.61 -4.47 -20.24
N VAL A 99 12.08 -3.91 -21.33
CA VAL A 99 10.65 -3.82 -21.57
C VAL A 99 10.26 -4.86 -22.61
N GLU A 100 9.21 -5.63 -22.33
CA GLU A 100 8.63 -6.57 -23.29
C GLU A 100 7.69 -5.82 -24.23
N GLY A 101 7.79 -6.10 -25.53
CA GLY A 101 6.92 -5.54 -26.56
C GLY A 101 7.66 -4.87 -27.71
N TYR A 102 6.96 -4.67 -28.82
CA TYR A 102 7.45 -3.87 -29.93
C TYR A 102 7.23 -2.39 -29.65
N TRP A 103 8.29 -1.61 -29.80
CA TRP A 103 8.26 -0.16 -29.65
C TRP A 103 8.59 0.50 -31.00
N PRO A 104 7.84 1.54 -31.41
CA PRO A 104 8.12 2.25 -32.66
C PRO A 104 9.45 3.05 -32.71
N PRO A 105 9.98 3.68 -31.64
CA PRO A 105 11.19 4.53 -31.74
C PRO A 105 12.45 3.71 -32.01
N GLU A 106 13.45 4.29 -32.67
CA GLU A 106 14.64 3.57 -33.12
C GLU A 106 15.70 3.44 -32.02
N ASN A 107 16.76 2.65 -32.28
CA ASN A 107 17.87 2.53 -31.35
C ASN A 107 18.64 3.87 -31.29
N GLY A 108 18.88 4.38 -30.09
CA GLY A 108 19.48 5.69 -29.85
C GLY A 108 18.49 6.83 -29.65
N ASP A 109 17.19 6.62 -29.90
CA ASP A 109 16.18 7.65 -29.65
C ASP A 109 16.05 7.95 -28.16
N ARG A 110 15.89 9.25 -27.85
CA ARG A 110 15.60 9.73 -26.50
C ARG A 110 14.08 9.72 -26.26
N LEU A 111 13.70 9.25 -25.08
CA LEU A 111 12.32 9.11 -24.62
C LEU A 111 12.15 9.91 -23.33
N ARG A 112 10.99 10.54 -23.17
CA ARG A 112 10.52 11.03 -21.88
C ARG A 112 9.42 10.11 -21.37
N LEU A 113 9.54 9.68 -20.11
CA LEU A 113 8.58 8.76 -19.49
C LEU A 113 7.56 9.56 -18.68
N ASP A 114 6.33 9.65 -19.18
CA ASP A 114 5.32 10.53 -18.57
C ASP A 114 4.68 9.91 -17.32
N LYS A 115 4.53 8.58 -17.31
CA LYS A 115 3.80 7.85 -16.28
C LYS A 115 4.69 7.55 -15.07
N VAL A 116 4.94 8.58 -14.27
CA VAL A 116 5.67 8.48 -13.01
C VAL A 116 4.69 8.43 -11.83
N LEU A 117 4.82 7.40 -10.99
CA LEU A 117 3.95 7.18 -9.82
C LEU A 117 4.56 7.76 -8.55
N LEU A 118 5.88 7.65 -8.42
CA LEU A 118 6.64 8.03 -7.24
C LEU A 118 8.01 8.52 -7.67
N ALA A 119 8.51 9.56 -7.01
CA ALA A 119 9.89 9.99 -7.08
C ALA A 119 10.41 10.28 -5.67
N GLY A 120 11.65 9.95 -5.37
CA GLY A 120 12.20 10.13 -4.02
C GLY A 120 13.69 10.36 -4.02
N GLY A 121 14.14 11.08 -3.00
CA GLY A 121 15.55 11.26 -2.65
C GLY A 121 15.89 10.49 -1.36
N SER A 122 16.97 10.89 -0.69
CA SER A 122 17.35 10.30 0.60
C SER A 122 16.34 10.58 1.71
N ASP A 123 15.84 11.82 1.77
CA ASP A 123 15.11 12.33 2.94
C ASP A 123 13.63 12.54 2.68
N PHE A 124 13.22 12.61 1.40
CA PHE A 124 11.84 12.88 0.99
C PHE A 124 11.36 11.90 -0.07
N SER A 125 10.04 11.77 -0.18
CA SER A 125 9.39 11.00 -1.22
C SER A 125 8.11 11.69 -1.66
N LEU A 126 7.97 11.84 -2.97
CA LEU A 126 6.81 12.38 -3.66
C LEU A 126 5.98 11.22 -4.18
N ILE A 127 4.74 11.11 -3.73
CA ILE A 127 3.83 10.03 -4.07
C ILE A 127 2.63 10.60 -4.81
N GLY A 128 2.35 10.07 -6.00
CA GLY A 128 1.22 10.46 -6.84
C GLY A 128 -0.14 9.97 -6.34
N ARG A 129 -1.21 10.46 -6.97
CA ARG A 129 -2.60 10.03 -6.72
C ARG A 129 -3.39 9.89 -8.03
N PRO A 130 -3.26 8.79 -8.80
CA PRO A 130 -2.27 7.72 -8.71
C PRO A 130 -0.92 8.05 -9.37
N LEU A 131 -0.89 9.03 -10.28
CA LEU A 131 0.32 9.54 -10.94
C LEU A 131 0.77 10.85 -10.29
N LEU A 132 2.05 11.20 -10.43
CA LEU A 132 2.55 12.53 -10.13
C LEU A 132 2.06 13.53 -11.18
N ALA A 133 2.01 14.82 -10.80
CA ALA A 133 1.59 15.86 -11.73
C ALA A 133 2.54 15.94 -12.94
N PRO A 134 2.02 16.09 -14.17
CA PRO A 134 2.85 16.16 -15.37
C PRO A 134 3.81 17.36 -15.29
N GLY A 135 5.07 17.11 -15.64
CA GLY A 135 6.15 18.10 -15.58
C GLY A 135 6.71 18.38 -14.17
N LEU A 136 6.23 17.70 -13.12
CA LEU A 136 6.88 17.77 -11.81
C LEU A 136 8.22 17.02 -11.81
N VAL A 137 8.24 15.86 -12.46
CA VAL A 137 9.41 14.99 -12.61
C VAL A 137 9.64 14.78 -14.10
N ASP A 138 10.86 15.05 -14.56
CA ASP A 138 11.32 14.69 -15.91
C ASP A 138 12.20 13.45 -15.80
N VAL A 139 11.81 12.39 -16.51
CA VAL A 139 12.56 11.13 -16.58
C VAL A 139 12.96 10.93 -18.03
N GLN A 140 14.25 11.13 -18.31
CA GLN A 140 14.80 10.97 -19.65
C GLN A 140 15.47 9.61 -19.78
N ALA A 141 15.18 8.92 -20.88
CA ALA A 141 15.70 7.61 -21.17
C ALA A 141 16.15 7.51 -22.63
N THR A 142 17.03 6.55 -22.93
CA THR A 142 17.48 6.25 -24.30
C THR A 142 17.24 4.79 -24.61
N ILE A 143 16.79 4.47 -25.82
CA ILE A 143 16.74 3.08 -26.28
C ILE A 143 18.16 2.63 -26.62
N VAL A 144 18.65 1.59 -25.92
CA VAL A 144 19.97 1.01 -26.17
C VAL A 144 19.90 0.03 -27.33
N GLU A 145 19.06 -0.99 -27.20
CA GLU A 145 18.95 -2.07 -28.18
C GLU A 145 17.55 -2.67 -28.21
N LYS A 146 17.23 -3.31 -29.34
CA LYS A 146 16.04 -4.13 -29.52
C LYS A 146 16.49 -5.55 -29.80
N THR A 147 16.10 -6.48 -28.95
CA THR A 147 16.54 -7.87 -28.99
C THR A 147 15.36 -8.83 -28.88
N LEU A 148 15.61 -10.12 -29.13
CA LEU A 148 14.66 -11.19 -28.89
C LEU A 148 15.06 -11.92 -27.61
N SER A 149 14.09 -12.22 -26.76
CA SER A 149 14.31 -13.02 -25.55
C SER A 149 14.96 -14.36 -25.88
N HIS A 150 15.53 -15.01 -24.87
CA HIS A 150 15.88 -16.43 -24.99
C HIS A 150 14.68 -17.26 -25.48
N THR A 151 14.96 -18.30 -26.26
CA THR A 151 13.94 -19.22 -26.79
C THR A 151 13.20 -19.91 -25.65
N ARG A 152 11.91 -19.62 -25.53
CA ARG A 152 11.03 -20.30 -24.58
C ARG A 152 10.35 -21.47 -25.26
N THR A 153 10.39 -22.62 -24.59
CA THR A 153 9.79 -23.86 -25.10
C THR A 153 8.44 -24.10 -24.44
N HIS A 154 7.38 -24.13 -25.22
CA HIS A 154 6.04 -24.52 -24.81
C HIS A 154 5.79 -25.97 -25.22
N PHE A 155 5.97 -26.87 -24.27
CA PHE A 155 5.77 -28.29 -24.48
C PHE A 155 4.40 -28.74 -23.97
N ARG A 156 3.65 -29.48 -24.79
CA ARG A 156 2.37 -30.08 -24.42
C ARG A 156 2.40 -31.58 -24.72
N LYS A 157 2.10 -32.40 -23.72
CA LYS A 157 2.03 -33.87 -23.84
C LYS A 157 0.77 -34.41 -23.17
N LYS A 158 0.06 -35.33 -23.82
CA LYS A 158 -1.03 -36.11 -23.21
C LYS A 158 -0.66 -37.60 -23.21
N ARG A 159 -0.82 -38.24 -22.05
CA ARG A 159 -0.45 -39.64 -21.81
C ARG A 159 -1.32 -40.60 -22.63
N ARG A 160 -0.73 -41.63 -23.25
CA ARG A 160 -1.41 -42.68 -24.06
C ARG A 160 -2.29 -42.16 -25.21
N LYS A 161 -2.11 -40.90 -25.62
CA LYS A 161 -2.87 -40.28 -26.74
C LYS A 161 -2.00 -39.94 -27.94
N GLN A 162 -0.73 -40.38 -27.94
CA GLN A 162 0.29 -40.00 -28.93
C GLN A 162 0.32 -38.49 -29.22
N TYR A 163 -0.11 -37.68 -28.26
CA TYR A 163 -0.20 -36.24 -28.41
C TYR A 163 1.01 -35.63 -27.73
N MET A 164 1.90 -35.09 -28.56
CA MET A 164 3.11 -34.39 -28.15
C MET A 164 3.34 -33.24 -29.13
N ARG A 165 3.37 -32.00 -28.62
CA ARG A 165 3.61 -30.79 -29.41
C ARG A 165 4.65 -29.93 -28.68
N ILE A 166 5.66 -29.48 -29.42
CA ILE A 166 6.68 -28.54 -28.95
C ILE A 166 6.50 -27.28 -29.78
N ASN A 167 6.36 -26.13 -29.14
CA ASN A 167 6.38 -24.83 -29.80
C ASN A 167 7.48 -23.96 -29.18
N PHE A 168 8.33 -23.38 -30.02
CA PHE A 168 9.38 -22.46 -29.60
C PHE A 168 8.93 -21.03 -29.89
N TYR A 169 8.95 -20.17 -28.88
CA TYR A 169 8.58 -18.77 -29.05
C TYR A 169 9.61 -17.86 -28.38
N ARG A 170 9.77 -16.66 -28.94
CA ARG A 170 10.65 -15.62 -28.45
C ARG A 170 9.86 -14.33 -28.38
N SER A 171 9.97 -13.61 -27.28
CA SER A 171 9.33 -12.31 -27.11
C SER A 171 10.28 -11.21 -27.56
N GLN A 172 9.76 -10.19 -28.22
CA GLN A 172 10.52 -8.98 -28.50
C GLN A 172 10.76 -8.21 -27.21
N GLN A 173 12.00 -7.75 -27.04
CA GLN A 173 12.46 -7.02 -25.87
C GLN A 173 13.18 -5.75 -26.33
N THR A 174 12.93 -4.65 -25.63
CA THR A 174 13.60 -3.38 -25.83
C THR A 174 14.35 -3.04 -24.56
N MET A 175 15.66 -2.80 -24.67
CA MET A 175 16.49 -2.33 -23.56
C MET A 175 16.50 -0.82 -23.56
N ILE A 176 16.14 -0.23 -22.42
CA ILE A 176 16.06 1.20 -22.22
C ILE A 176 17.02 1.56 -21.08
N ARG A 177 17.86 2.57 -21.30
CA ARG A 177 18.77 3.12 -20.29
C ARG A 177 18.20 4.43 -19.77
N ILE A 178 18.18 4.59 -18.46
CA ILE A 178 17.75 5.83 -17.81
C ILE A 178 18.93 6.81 -17.78
N ASN A 179 18.75 7.98 -18.39
CA ASN A 179 19.79 9.00 -18.51
C ASN A 179 19.82 9.92 -17.29
N SER A 180 18.66 10.47 -16.93
CA SER A 180 18.49 11.40 -15.80
C SER A 180 17.07 11.31 -15.23
N ILE A 181 16.98 11.66 -13.94
CA ILE A 181 15.73 11.81 -13.19
C ILE A 181 15.86 13.17 -12.51
N GLU A 182 15.01 14.11 -12.88
CA GLU A 182 15.06 15.49 -12.39
C GLU A 182 13.69 15.93 -11.87
N ILE A 183 13.67 16.73 -10.79
CA ILE A 183 12.43 17.29 -10.22
C ILE A 183 12.43 18.79 -10.54
N THR A 184 11.73 19.18 -11.59
CA THR A 184 11.86 20.52 -12.18
C THR A 184 10.94 21.57 -11.52
N ARG A 185 9.78 21.18 -11.00
CA ARG A 185 8.77 22.14 -10.49
C ARG A 185 8.71 22.20 -8.96
N LYS A 186 8.44 23.41 -8.45
CA LYS A 186 8.09 23.63 -7.04
C LYS A 186 6.74 22.98 -6.72
N LEU A 187 6.67 22.31 -5.57
CA LEU A 187 5.53 21.49 -5.17
C LEU A 187 4.22 22.28 -4.93
N ALA A 188 4.30 23.61 -4.78
CA ALA A 188 3.15 24.47 -4.47
C ALA A 188 2.37 24.99 -5.71
N ASN A 189 2.96 24.94 -6.91
CA ASN A 189 2.36 25.49 -8.13
C ASN A 189 1.88 24.37 -9.05
N SER A 190 0.76 23.72 -8.71
CA SER A 190 0.14 22.70 -9.57
C SER A 190 -0.70 23.26 -10.73
N ALA A 191 -0.73 24.59 -10.93
CA ALA A 191 -1.62 25.26 -11.89
C ALA A 191 -1.00 25.59 -13.26
N GLY A 192 0.26 25.25 -13.52
CA GLY A 192 0.90 25.50 -14.83
C GLY A 192 0.92 24.24 -15.70
N ALA A 193 0.07 24.15 -16.72
CA ALA A 193 0.23 23.12 -17.76
C ALA A 193 1.58 23.34 -18.49
N PRO A 194 2.41 22.30 -18.70
CA PRO A 194 3.61 22.46 -19.53
C PRO A 194 3.22 22.69 -21.00
N GLU A 195 3.82 23.71 -21.62
CA GLU A 195 3.76 23.92 -23.07
C GLU A 195 4.41 22.72 -23.77
N ALA A 196 3.71 22.16 -24.76
CA ALA A 196 4.14 20.96 -25.47
C ALA A 196 5.38 21.26 -26.32
N SER A 197 6.57 20.88 -25.84
CA SER A 197 7.74 20.71 -26.70
C SER A 197 7.49 19.54 -27.64
N GLY A 198 7.93 19.62 -28.89
CA GLY A 198 7.75 18.60 -29.94
C GLY A 198 8.50 17.28 -29.71
N ASP A 199 8.80 16.97 -28.45
CA ASP A 199 9.44 15.72 -28.04
C ASP A 199 8.39 14.59 -28.08
N ARG A 200 8.81 13.38 -28.47
CA ARG A 200 7.90 12.24 -28.58
C ARG A 200 7.64 11.65 -27.19
N PHE A 201 6.38 11.68 -26.76
CA PHE A 201 5.89 11.23 -25.46
C PHE A 201 5.56 9.72 -25.45
N PHE A 202 5.94 8.97 -24.39
CA PHE A 202 5.69 7.52 -24.28
C PHE A 202 5.40 7.03 -22.84
#